data_AF-A0A8T4Z867-F1
#
_entry.id   AF-A0A8T4Z867-F1
#
_cell.length_a   1.000
_cell.length_b   1.000
_cell.length_c   1.000
_cell.angle_alpha   90.00
_cell.angle_beta   90.00
_cell.angle_gamma   90.00
#
_symmetry.space_group_name_H-M   'P 1'
#
loop_
_entity.id
_entity.type
_entity.pdbx_description
1 polymer ?
#
loop_
_entity_poly.entity_id
_entity_poly.type
_entity_poly.pdbx_seq_one_letter_code
_entity_poly.pdbx_strand_id
1 'polypeptide(L)'
;MSRTPVRRCQECGSDKLIRDYENAEIVCANCGFVVQEKIADTGPEWRAFNDEQKAKRTRVGAPLTYTIHDKGLSTVIDWRRLPNTRHISPDQAAQIYNLRKWQRRVRLS
;
A
#
# COMPACT_ATOMS: atom_id res chain seq x y z
N MET A 1 6.59 9.57 -14.75
CA MET A 1 5.48 9.50 -15.73
C MET A 1 4.21 10.01 -15.06
N SER A 2 3.90 11.30 -15.22
CA SER A 2 2.63 11.86 -14.79
C SER A 2 1.54 11.42 -15.77
N ARG A 3 0.67 10.48 -15.36
CA ARG A 3 -0.55 10.14 -16.12
C ARG A 3 -1.51 11.33 -15.99
N THR A 4 -1.63 12.13 -17.04
CA THR A 4 -2.66 13.17 -17.12
C THR A 4 -4.04 12.48 -17.15
N PRO A 5 -4.99 12.83 -16.27
CA PRO A 5 -6.31 12.21 -16.30
C PRO A 5 -7.03 12.63 -17.59
N VAL A 6 -7.47 11.65 -18.38
CA VAL A 6 -8.22 11.94 -19.61
C VAL A 6 -9.62 12.40 -19.24
N ARG A 7 -9.99 13.61 -19.67
CA ARG A 7 -11.28 14.24 -19.32
C ARG A 7 -12.28 14.30 -20.47
N ARG A 8 -11.83 14.10 -21.71
CA ARG A 8 -12.66 14.21 -22.92
C ARG A 8 -12.24 13.19 -23.97
N CYS A 9 -13.21 12.70 -24.72
CA CYS A 9 -13.01 11.87 -25.89
C CYS A 9 -12.36 12.68 -27.02
N GLN A 10 -11.35 12.13 -27.69
CA GLN A 10 -10.65 12.78 -28.80
C GLN A 10 -11.45 12.74 -30.11
N GLU A 11 -12.35 11.77 -30.27
CA GLU A 11 -13.15 11.61 -31.49
C GLU A 11 -14.39 12.51 -31.52
N CYS A 12 -15.19 12.52 -30.45
CA CYS A 12 -16.48 13.24 -30.43
C CYS A 12 -16.52 14.42 -29.45
N GLY A 13 -15.43 14.69 -28.71
CA GLY A 13 -15.35 15.79 -27.75
C GLY A 13 -16.18 15.61 -26.47
N SER A 14 -16.94 14.52 -26.35
CA SER A 14 -17.78 14.23 -25.17
C SER A 14 -16.94 14.01 -23.90
N ASP A 15 -17.49 14.43 -22.78
CA ASP A 15 -17.00 14.22 -21.41
C ASP A 15 -17.54 12.94 -20.75
N LYS A 16 -18.49 12.26 -21.40
CA LYS A 16 -19.07 11.00 -20.92
C LYS A 16 -18.12 9.83 -21.15
N LEU A 17 -17.25 9.60 -20.17
CA LEU A 17 -16.31 8.49 -20.15
C LEU A 17 -16.73 7.46 -19.10
N ILE A 18 -16.81 6.19 -19.49
CA ILE A 18 -17.12 5.05 -18.64
C ILE A 18 -15.84 4.24 -18.47
N ARG A 19 -15.59 3.75 -17.25
CA ARG A 19 -14.45 2.88 -16.97
C ARG A 19 -14.92 1.43 -16.96
N ASP A 20 -14.38 0.63 -17.87
CA ASP A 20 -14.57 -0.81 -17.90
C ASP A 20 -13.46 -1.48 -17.07
N TYR A 21 -13.84 -2.06 -15.93
CA TYR A 21 -12.92 -2.73 -15.03
C TYR A 21 -12.53 -4.13 -15.50
N GLU A 22 -13.34 -4.79 -16.34
CA GLU A 22 -13.05 -6.14 -16.82
C GLU A 22 -11.94 -6.11 -17.88
N ASN A 23 -12.01 -5.14 -18.78
CA ASN A 23 -11.02 -4.95 -19.85
C ASN A 23 -9.90 -3.95 -19.47
N ALA A 24 -10.00 -3.29 -18.32
CA ALA A 24 -9.08 -2.24 -17.87
C ALA A 24 -8.97 -1.07 -18.87
N GLU A 25 -10.13 -0.59 -19.32
CA GLU A 25 -10.29 0.43 -20.35
C GLU A 25 -11.14 1.62 -19.89
N ILE A 26 -10.98 2.76 -20.56
CA ILE A 26 -11.90 3.91 -20.48
C ILE A 26 -12.52 4.10 -21.86
N VAL A 27 -13.83 3.96 -21.94
CA VAL A 27 -14.61 4.00 -23.18
C VAL A 27 -15.52 5.21 -23.16
N CYS A 28 -15.65 5.90 -24.30
CA CYS A 28 -16.62 6.98 -24.44
C CYS A 28 -18.04 6.42 -24.60
N ALA A 29 -18.96 6.82 -23.73
CA ALA A 29 -20.36 6.37 -23.77
C ALA A 29 -21.13 6.87 -25.01
N ASN A 30 -20.64 7.92 -25.67
CA ASN A 30 -21.32 8.54 -26.80
C ASN A 30 -20.96 7.91 -28.16
N CYS A 31 -19.71 7.48 -28.34
CA CYS A 31 -19.20 7.02 -29.64
C CYS A 31 -18.51 5.65 -29.59
N GLY A 32 -18.34 5.06 -28.41
CA GLY A 32 -17.68 3.75 -28.24
C GLY A 32 -16.15 3.79 -28.37
N PHE A 33 -15.54 4.96 -28.58
CA PHE A 33 -14.08 5.07 -28.70
C PHE A 33 -13.37 4.73 -27.38
N VAL A 34 -12.35 3.89 -27.45
CA VAL A 34 -11.49 3.54 -26.32
C VAL A 34 -10.43 4.62 -26.15
N VAL A 35 -10.60 5.43 -25.11
CA VAL A 35 -9.77 6.60 -24.82
C VAL A 35 -8.47 6.20 -24.13
N GLN A 36 -8.51 5.15 -23.31
CA GLN A 36 -7.34 4.64 -22.61
C GLN A 36 -7.48 3.14 -22.39
N GLU A 37 -6.41 2.41 -22.66
CA GLU A 37 -6.30 0.96 -22.44
C GLU A 37 -5.22 0.63 -21.38
N LYS A 38 -5.17 -0.63 -20.94
CA LYS A 38 -4.12 -1.17 -20.05
C LYS A 38 -3.99 -0.37 -18.75
N ILE A 39 -5.13 -0.09 -18.14
CA ILE A 39 -5.18 0.61 -16.87
C ILE A 39 -4.69 -0.35 -15.77
N ALA A 40 -3.45 -0.14 -15.33
CA ALA A 40 -2.90 -0.86 -14.20
C ALA A 40 -3.77 -0.69 -12.94
N ASP A 41 -4.07 -1.82 -12.28
CA ASP A 41 -4.66 -1.84 -10.95
C ASP A 41 -3.62 -1.38 -9.92
N THR A 42 -4.01 -0.43 -9.07
CA THR A 42 -3.19 0.09 -7.96
C THR A 42 -3.49 -0.61 -6.64
N GLY A 43 -4.39 -1.59 -6.65
CA GLY A 43 -4.71 -2.42 -5.49
C GLY A 43 -3.57 -3.39 -5.12
N PRO A 44 -3.76 -4.15 -4.03
CA PRO A 44 -2.78 -5.16 -3.63
C PRO A 44 -2.58 -6.21 -4.73
N GLU A 45 -1.32 -6.52 -5.03
CA GLU A 45 -0.94 -7.60 -5.95
C GLU A 45 -1.46 -8.98 -5.52
N TRP A 46 -1.68 -9.16 -4.22
CA TRP A 46 -2.19 -10.40 -3.64
C TRP A 46 -3.71 -10.36 -3.52
N ARG A 47 -4.36 -11.46 -3.94
CA ARG A 47 -5.79 -11.66 -3.76
C ARG A 47 -6.05 -12.42 -2.47
N ALA A 48 -7.01 -11.96 -1.66
CA ALA A 48 -7.49 -12.68 -0.49
C ALA A 48 -9.01 -12.57 -0.43
N PHE A 49 -9.69 -13.67 -0.12
CA PHE A 49 -11.14 -13.69 0.01
C PHE A 49 -11.58 -13.62 1.48
N ASN A 50 -10.73 -14.11 2.38
CA ASN A 50 -10.97 -14.14 3.82
C ASN A 50 -9.79 -13.50 4.58
N ASP A 51 -10.04 -13.05 5.82
CA ASP A 51 -9.04 -12.35 6.63
C ASP A 51 -7.80 -13.20 6.96
N GLU A 52 -7.95 -14.52 7.10
CA GLU A 52 -6.81 -15.42 7.34
C GLU A 52 -5.89 -15.52 6.12
N GLN A 53 -6.47 -15.54 4.92
CA GLN A 53 -5.69 -15.51 3.68
C GLN A 53 -4.99 -14.16 3.52
N LYS A 54 -5.68 -13.07 3.88
CA LYS A 54 -5.11 -11.72 3.89
C LYS A 54 -3.90 -11.67 4.83
N ALA A 55 -4.03 -12.14 6.06
CA ALA A 55 -2.93 -12.15 7.03
C ALA A 55 -1.72 -12.99 6.55
N LYS A 56 -1.96 -14.13 5.88
CA LYS A 56 -0.88 -14.99 5.36
C LYS A 56 -0.21 -14.44 4.09
N ARG A 57 -0.96 -13.75 3.22
CA ARG A 57 -0.48 -13.27 1.92
C ARG A 57 0.06 -11.84 1.97
N THR A 58 -0.38 -11.04 2.94
CA THR A 58 0.10 -9.67 3.12
C THR A 58 1.59 -9.69 3.45
N ARG A 59 2.40 -9.12 2.56
CA ARG A 59 3.85 -8.93 2.75
C ARG A 59 4.22 -7.49 3.05
N VAL A 60 3.24 -6.60 3.01
CA VAL A 60 3.40 -5.16 3.17
C VAL A 60 2.89 -4.73 4.55
N GLY A 61 3.39 -3.58 5.02
CA GLY A 61 2.90 -2.96 6.25
C GLY A 61 1.56 -2.25 6.05
N ALA A 62 1.20 -1.45 7.04
CA ALA A 62 0.07 -0.53 6.94
C ALA A 62 0.28 0.48 5.78
N PRO A 63 -0.81 0.99 5.17
CA PRO A 63 -0.71 2.03 4.16
C PRO A 63 -0.10 3.30 4.72
N LEU A 64 0.56 4.08 3.86
CA LEU A 64 1.09 5.39 4.21
C LEU A 64 -0.05 6.34 4.60
N THR A 65 0.16 7.13 5.65
CA THR A 65 -0.82 8.15 6.09
C THR A 65 -0.16 9.50 6.28
N TYR A 66 -0.70 10.54 5.67
CA TYR A 66 -0.20 11.92 5.83
C TYR A 66 -0.52 12.52 7.21
N THR A 67 -1.27 11.80 8.05
CA THR A 67 -1.58 12.22 9.41
C THR A 67 -0.41 12.07 10.38
N ILE A 68 0.68 11.40 9.98
CA ILE A 68 1.89 11.19 10.78
C ILE A 68 3.07 11.83 10.04
N HIS A 69 3.99 12.44 10.78
CA HIS A 69 5.14 13.18 10.21
C HIS A 69 6.03 12.32 9.29
N ASP A 70 6.21 11.03 9.63
CA ASP A 70 7.00 10.06 8.87
C ASP A 70 6.16 9.26 7.86
N LYS A 71 4.90 9.66 7.66
CA LYS A 71 3.92 8.98 6.82
C LYS A 71 3.57 7.55 7.26
N GLY A 72 3.87 7.17 8.51
CA GLY A 72 3.67 5.81 9.01
C GLY A 72 4.77 4.83 8.60
N LEU A 73 5.93 5.31 8.15
CA LEU A 73 7.08 4.48 7.74
C LEU A 73 7.83 3.84 8.91
N SER A 74 7.63 4.32 10.14
CA SER A 74 8.22 3.74 11.34
C SER A 74 7.76 2.30 11.60
N THR A 75 8.75 1.44 11.89
CA THR A 75 8.53 0.04 12.30
C THR A 75 8.38 -0.08 13.82
N VAL A 76 8.12 -1.30 14.30
CA VAL A 76 8.08 -1.64 15.74
C VAL A 76 8.99 -2.82 16.00
N ILE A 77 9.93 -2.66 16.93
CA ILE A 77 10.70 -3.79 17.46
C ILE A 77 9.78 -4.55 18.44
N ASP A 78 9.27 -5.70 18.00
CA ASP A 78 8.39 -6.54 18.82
C ASP A 78 9.11 -7.01 20.10
N TRP A 79 8.35 -7.19 21.18
CA TRP A 79 8.84 -7.74 22.44
C TRP A 79 9.17 -9.23 22.30
N ARG A 80 8.45 -9.94 21.42
CA ARG A 80 8.58 -11.37 21.19
C ARG A 80 9.97 -11.72 20.68
N ARG A 81 10.51 -12.83 21.18
CA ARG A 81 11.77 -13.40 20.69
C ARG A 81 11.48 -14.23 19.45
N LEU A 82 12.29 -14.09 18.41
CA LEU A 82 12.16 -14.96 17.24
C LEU A 82 12.55 -16.40 17.64
N PRO A 83 11.87 -17.42 17.11
CA PRO A 83 12.11 -18.82 17.45
C PRO A 83 13.55 -19.28 17.19
N ASN A 84 14.28 -18.61 16.27
CA ASN A 84 15.65 -18.95 15.88
C ASN A 84 16.70 -17.94 16.38
N THR A 85 16.41 -17.20 17.45
CA THR A 85 17.35 -16.21 17.98
C THR A 85 18.43 -16.89 18.83
N ARG A 86 19.71 -16.55 18.62
CA ARG A 86 20.82 -17.00 19.48
C ARG A 86 20.55 -16.65 20.96
N HIS A 87 21.25 -17.32 21.87
CA HIS A 87 21.28 -16.92 23.28
C HIS A 87 21.68 -15.45 23.40
N ILE A 88 20.79 -14.64 23.97
CA ILE A 88 21.00 -13.20 24.18
C ILE A 88 21.61 -13.07 25.56
N SER A 89 22.79 -12.46 25.65
CA SER A 89 23.41 -12.14 26.94
C SER A 89 22.58 -11.09 27.70
N PRO A 90 22.67 -11.04 29.04
CA PRO A 90 21.95 -10.03 29.84
C PRO A 90 22.18 -8.59 29.36
N ASP A 91 23.42 -8.26 28.98
CA ASP A 91 23.78 -6.92 28.48
C ASP A 91 23.10 -6.60 27.15
N GLN A 92 23.05 -7.57 26.22
CA GLN A 92 22.33 -7.41 24.96
C GLN A 92 20.82 -7.26 25.18
N ALA A 93 20.26 -7.96 26.16
CA ALA A 93 18.84 -7.82 26.50
C ALA A 93 18.54 -6.40 27.02
N ALA A 94 19.41 -5.83 27.85
CA ALA A 94 19.30 -4.45 28.32
C ALA A 94 19.42 -3.43 27.17
N GLN A 95 20.32 -3.67 26.20
CA GLN A 95 20.43 -2.85 25.00
C GLN A 95 19.14 -2.90 24.16
N ILE A 96 18.59 -4.09 23.90
CA ILE A 96 17.34 -4.25 23.15
C ILE A 96 16.17 -3.57 23.87
N TYR A 97 16.11 -3.67 25.20
CA TYR A 97 15.11 -2.95 26.00
C TYR A 97 15.20 -1.44 25.79
N ASN A 98 16.41 -0.87 25.83
CA ASN A 98 16.62 0.55 25.59
C ASN A 98 16.22 0.96 24.16
N LEU A 99 16.57 0.17 23.15
CA LEU A 99 16.16 0.41 21.75
C LEU A 99 14.63 0.46 21.62
N ARG A 100 13.92 -0.52 22.20
CA ARG A 100 12.44 -0.56 22.21
C ARG A 100 11.83 0.63 22.95
N LYS A 101 12.47 1.10 24.02
CA LYS A 101 12.04 2.27 24.80
C LYS A 101 12.18 3.55 23.98
N TRP A 102 13.32 3.76 23.33
CA TRP A 102 13.58 4.96 22.54
C TRP A 102 12.77 5.01 21.24
N GLN A 103 12.62 3.89 20.54
CA GLN A 103 11.78 3.81 19.34
C GLN A 103 10.34 4.24 19.62
N ARG A 104 9.74 3.78 20.74
CA ARG A 104 8.39 4.18 21.14
C ARG A 104 8.25 5.68 21.38
N ARG A 105 9.30 6.34 21.90
CA ARG A 105 9.29 7.78 22.18
C ARG A 105 9.34 8.60 20.90
N VAL A 106 10.22 8.23 19.96
CA VAL A 106 10.40 8.96 18.69
C VAL A 106 9.17 8.84 17.79
N ARG A 107 8.50 7.69 17.77
CA ARG A 107 7.35 7.44 16.88
C ARG A 107 6.14 8.36 17.12
N LEU A 108 5.95 8.83 18.35
CA LEU A 108 4.83 9.69 18.74
C LEU A 108 5.14 11.20 18.64
N SER A 109 6.38 11.54 18.28
CA SER A 109 6.86 12.93 18.20
C SER A 109 6.50 13.58 16.87
#